data_AF-A0A6L3A5P6-F1
#
_entry.id   AF-A0A6L3A5P6-F1
#
_cell.length_a   1.000
_cell.length_b   1.000
_cell.length_c   1.000
_cell.angle_alpha   90.00
_cell.angle_beta   90.00
_cell.angle_gamma   90.00
#
_symmetry.space_group_name_H-M   'P 1'
#
loop_
_entity.id
_entity.type
_entity.pdbx_description
1 polymer ?
#
loop_
_entity_poly.entity_id
_entity_poly.type
_entity_poly.pdbx_seq_one_letter_code
_entity_poly.pdbx_strand_id
1 'polypeptide(L)'
;MLIVLRCTTLLAMPVAVVPFASWIQEGVRDGDLLDVGYYWPRVTAGFLPFVYFVFVLMFGRLFVHFVVPLRRWSECPACRYRLEGLVEARCPECGLALSPEFMGLSPERDSNLRRTARVIRTREIVAVVLRFCGVLAGFAASLSIAGAVVALGWVTQVGDEYTGWYISSFVAYLVFAGVTGGITVVLLFMPMTLARFIVPGPPRPAAPQDRAGGENRLGDA
;
A
#
# COMPACT_ATOMS: atom_id res chain seq x y z
N MET A 1 6.56 -6.82 -2.41
CA MET A 1 5.66 -6.32 -1.34
C MET A 1 5.73 -7.14 -0.06
N LEU A 2 5.54 -8.47 -0.10
CA LEU A 2 5.57 -9.31 1.12
C LEU A 2 6.91 -9.22 1.89
N ILE A 3 8.04 -9.16 1.18
CA ILE A 3 9.38 -9.00 1.79
C ILE A 3 9.49 -7.65 2.51
N VAL A 4 9.03 -6.57 1.88
CA VAL A 4 9.05 -5.22 2.46
C VAL A 4 8.17 -5.16 3.72
N LEU A 5 6.98 -5.77 3.66
CA LEU A 5 6.07 -5.89 4.79
C LEU A 5 6.70 -6.66 5.96
N ARG A 6 7.45 -7.74 5.66
CA ARG A 6 8.20 -8.53 6.64
C ARG A 6 9.36 -7.75 7.25
N CYS A 7 10.11 -7.01 6.44
CA CYS A 7 11.22 -6.18 6.90
C CYS A 7 10.74 -5.04 7.82
N THR A 8 9.62 -4.38 7.50
CA THR A 8 9.06 -3.34 8.37
C THR A 8 8.55 -3.92 9.70
N THR A 9 7.96 -5.11 9.70
CA THR A 9 7.62 -5.80 10.96
C THR A 9 8.83 -6.22 11.79
N LEU A 10 9.89 -6.70 11.14
CA LEU A 10 11.13 -7.07 11.85
C LEU A 10 11.79 -5.84 12.49
N LEU A 11 11.71 -4.67 11.85
CA LEU A 11 12.20 -3.40 12.42
C LEU A 11 11.30 -2.82 13.52
N ALA A 12 10.00 -3.15 13.53
CA ALA A 12 9.08 -2.74 14.59
C ALA A 12 9.29 -3.54 15.89
N MET A 13 9.86 -4.76 15.79
CA MET A 13 10.02 -5.64 16.95
C MET A 13 10.98 -5.09 18.02
N PRO A 14 12.19 -4.57 17.68
CA PRO A 14 13.07 -3.93 18.65
C PRO A 14 12.41 -2.75 19.38
N VAL A 15 11.61 -1.96 18.66
CA VAL A 15 10.90 -0.81 19.23
C VAL A 15 9.86 -1.26 20.26
N ALA A 16 9.21 -2.41 20.03
CA ALA A 16 8.27 -3.01 20.98
C ALA A 16 8.96 -3.59 22.22
N VAL A 17 10.21 -4.04 22.10
CA VAL A 17 10.98 -4.68 23.18
C VAL A 17 11.48 -3.65 24.20
N VAL A 18 11.81 -2.43 23.77
CA VAL A 18 12.32 -1.37 24.66
C VAL A 18 11.41 -1.09 25.88
N PRO A 19 10.10 -0.83 25.74
CA PRO A 19 9.23 -0.58 26.89
C PRO A 19 9.04 -1.81 27.79
N PHE A 20 9.09 -3.02 27.24
CA PHE A 20 9.06 -4.25 28.04
C PHE A 20 10.36 -4.46 28.82
N ALA A 21 11.51 -4.20 28.20
CA ALA A 21 12.81 -4.32 28.84
C ALA A 21 12.99 -3.27 29.96
N SER A 22 12.53 -2.03 29.73
CA SER A 22 12.55 -1.00 30.78
C SER A 22 11.64 -1.39 31.95
N TRP A 23 10.48 -1.98 31.65
CA TRP A 23 9.55 -2.44 32.69
C TRP A 23 10.14 -3.58 33.53
N ILE A 24 10.81 -4.54 32.90
CA ILE A 24 11.51 -5.62 33.61
C ILE A 24 12.68 -5.07 34.45
N GLN A 25 13.42 -4.08 33.94
CA GLN A 25 14.56 -3.48 34.64
C GLN A 25 14.15 -2.65 35.87
N GLU A 26 13.07 -1.87 35.78
CA GLU A 26 12.59 -1.07 36.92
C GLU A 26 11.98 -1.94 38.02
N GLY A 27 11.57 -3.16 37.68
CA GLY A 27 10.95 -4.10 38.61
C GLY A 27 9.53 -3.67 39.00
N VAL A 28 8.75 -4.63 39.49
CA VAL A 28 7.45 -4.34 40.08
C VAL A 28 7.72 -3.88 41.52
N ARG A 29 7.63 -2.58 41.79
CA ARG A 29 7.64 -2.08 43.17
C ARG A 29 6.29 -2.38 43.82
N ASP A 30 6.35 -2.96 45.02
CA ASP A 30 5.17 -3.23 45.83
C ASP A 30 4.44 -1.92 46.13
N GLY A 31 3.29 -1.72 45.48
CA GLY A 31 2.48 -0.50 45.57
C GLY A 31 2.02 0.04 44.21
N ASP A 32 2.80 -0.20 43.15
CA ASP A 32 2.51 0.39 41.84
C ASP A 32 1.55 -0.45 40.98
N LEU A 33 1.30 -1.73 41.31
CA LEU A 33 0.50 -2.66 40.49
C LEU A 33 -0.90 -2.17 40.05
N LEU A 34 -1.44 -1.11 40.68
CA LEU A 34 -2.72 -0.50 40.35
C LEU A 34 -2.63 0.92 39.77
N ASP A 35 -1.43 1.49 39.55
CA ASP A 35 -1.29 2.78 38.87
C ASP A 35 -1.46 2.61 37.36
N VAL A 36 -2.73 2.45 36.96
CA VAL A 36 -3.13 2.29 35.56
C VAL A 36 -2.61 3.45 34.71
N GLY A 37 -2.51 4.67 35.27
CA GLY A 37 -1.98 5.84 34.57
C GLY A 37 -0.51 5.67 34.18
N TYR A 38 0.29 5.11 35.08
CA TYR A 38 1.71 4.83 34.84
C TYR A 38 1.94 3.69 33.84
N TYR A 39 1.17 2.59 33.94
CA TYR A 39 1.40 1.39 33.13
C TYR A 39 0.72 1.42 31.76
N TRP A 40 -0.40 2.12 31.60
CA TRP A 40 -1.17 2.09 30.35
C TRP A 40 -0.37 2.55 29.12
N PRO A 41 0.43 3.64 29.17
CA PRO A 41 1.27 4.05 28.03
C PRO A 41 2.31 2.99 27.66
N ARG A 42 2.87 2.29 28.65
CA ARG A 42 3.90 1.26 28.44
C ARG A 42 3.30 0.00 27.84
N VAL A 43 2.17 -0.44 28.37
CA VAL A 43 1.40 -1.57 27.85
C VAL A 43 0.98 -1.27 26.41
N THR A 44 0.40 -0.10 26.13
CA THR A 44 0.01 0.26 24.76
C THR A 44 1.20 0.39 23.81
N ALA A 45 2.31 0.99 24.25
CA ALA A 45 3.53 1.12 23.45
C ALA A 45 4.20 -0.23 23.13
N GLY A 46 4.14 -1.22 24.02
CA GLY A 46 4.67 -2.56 23.76
C GLY A 46 3.68 -3.48 23.04
N PHE A 47 2.41 -3.44 23.44
CA PHE A 47 1.37 -4.36 22.98
C PHE A 47 0.87 -4.03 21.57
N LEU A 48 0.68 -2.75 21.23
CA LEU A 48 0.18 -2.38 19.90
C LEU A 48 1.15 -2.78 18.77
N PRO A 49 2.46 -2.54 18.86
CA PRO A 49 3.40 -3.01 17.84
C PRO A 49 3.47 -4.54 17.79
N PHE A 50 3.31 -5.21 18.93
CA PHE A 50 3.27 -6.67 18.99
C PHE A 50 2.02 -7.23 18.28
N VAL A 51 0.84 -6.69 18.56
CA VAL A 51 -0.40 -7.06 17.85
C VAL A 51 -0.28 -6.79 16.36
N TYR A 52 0.26 -5.63 15.98
CA TYR A 52 0.53 -5.29 14.58
C TYR A 52 1.49 -6.30 13.93
N PHE A 53 2.56 -6.68 14.63
CA PHE A 53 3.52 -7.68 14.16
C PHE A 53 2.84 -9.05 13.92
N VAL A 54 2.07 -9.54 14.89
CA VAL A 54 1.33 -10.81 14.77
C VAL A 54 0.32 -10.73 13.63
N PHE A 55 -0.41 -9.63 13.52
CA PHE A 55 -1.40 -9.41 12.47
C PHE A 55 -0.76 -9.44 11.08
N VAL A 56 0.36 -8.73 10.88
CA VAL A 56 1.08 -8.73 9.60
C VAL A 56 1.69 -10.09 9.28
N LEU A 57 2.18 -10.85 10.27
CA LEU A 57 2.67 -12.21 10.07
C LEU A 57 1.57 -13.16 9.61
N MET A 58 0.41 -13.13 10.27
CA MET A 58 -0.73 -14.00 10.00
C MET A 58 -1.45 -13.61 8.70
N PHE A 59 -1.74 -12.32 8.53
CA PHE A 59 -2.60 -11.81 7.46
C PHE A 59 -1.83 -11.15 6.32
N GLY A 60 -0.50 -11.01 6.41
CA GLY A 60 0.29 -10.32 5.38
C GLY A 60 0.17 -10.93 3.99
N ARG A 61 0.00 -12.26 3.89
CA ARG A 61 -0.30 -12.93 2.60
C ARG A 61 -1.65 -12.52 2.03
N LEU A 62 -2.69 -12.52 2.86
CA LEU A 62 -4.04 -12.10 2.47
C LEU A 62 -4.04 -10.63 2.06
N PHE A 63 -3.36 -9.79 2.83
CA PHE A 63 -3.22 -8.36 2.57
C PHE A 63 -2.47 -8.09 1.27
N VAL A 64 -1.39 -8.82 0.98
CA VAL A 64 -0.70 -8.72 -0.31
C VAL A 64 -1.59 -9.13 -1.47
N HIS A 65 -2.40 -10.18 -1.30
CA HIS A 65 -3.37 -10.61 -2.32
C HIS A 65 -4.48 -9.59 -2.56
N PHE A 66 -4.87 -8.87 -1.50
CA PHE A 66 -5.90 -7.83 -1.57
C PHE A 66 -5.36 -6.54 -2.19
N VAL A 67 -4.13 -6.16 -1.83
CA VAL A 67 -3.52 -4.89 -2.25
C VAL A 67 -2.89 -4.99 -3.64
N VAL A 68 -2.29 -6.13 -3.99
CA VAL A 68 -1.77 -6.36 -5.35
C VAL A 68 -2.89 -7.01 -6.15
N PRO A 69 -3.60 -6.29 -7.04
CA PRO A 69 -4.49 -6.94 -7.99
C PRO A 69 -3.62 -7.79 -8.91
N LEU A 70 -3.48 -9.07 -8.57
CA LEU A 70 -2.94 -10.06 -9.48
C LEU A 70 -3.89 -10.07 -10.66
N ARG A 71 -3.42 -9.52 -11.77
CA ARG A 71 -4.14 -9.54 -13.05
C ARG A 71 -4.46 -11.01 -13.33
N ARG A 72 -5.72 -11.40 -13.14
CA ARG A 72 -6.26 -12.70 -13.54
C ARG A 72 -6.28 -12.74 -15.07
N TRP A 73 -5.10 -12.91 -15.66
CA TRP A 73 -4.94 -13.31 -17.05
C TRP A 73 -4.73 -14.82 -17.11
N SER A 74 -5.22 -15.52 -16.10
CA SER A 74 -5.05 -16.95 -15.96
C SER A 74 -6.22 -17.70 -16.54
N GLU A 75 -7.03 -17.20 -17.47
CA GLU A 75 -8.12 -17.98 -18.07
C GLU A 75 -8.08 -17.93 -19.59
N CYS A 76 -8.23 -19.10 -20.23
CA CYS A 76 -8.29 -19.22 -21.68
C CYS A 76 -9.57 -18.55 -22.21
N PRO A 77 -9.51 -17.69 -23.23
CA PRO A 77 -10.70 -17.00 -23.73
C PRO A 77 -11.74 -17.94 -24.35
N ALA A 78 -11.31 -19.10 -24.86
CA ALA A 78 -12.20 -20.06 -25.52
C ALA A 78 -12.92 -20.97 -24.50
N CYS A 79 -12.17 -21.61 -23.61
CA CYS A 79 -12.73 -22.61 -22.69
C CYS A 79 -12.72 -22.18 -21.22
N ARG A 80 -12.24 -20.97 -20.90
CA ARG A 80 -12.03 -20.45 -19.52
C ARG A 80 -11.10 -21.30 -18.65
N TYR A 81 -10.39 -22.25 -19.23
CA TYR A 81 -9.41 -23.07 -18.52
C TYR A 81 -8.31 -22.21 -17.89
N ARG A 82 -7.89 -22.55 -16.66
CA ARG A 82 -6.89 -21.75 -15.97
C ARG A 82 -5.49 -21.90 -16.56
N LEU A 83 -4.90 -20.82 -17.06
CA LEU A 83 -3.59 -20.76 -17.70
C LEU A 83 -2.40 -20.55 -16.73
N GLU A 84 -2.60 -20.82 -15.43
CA GLU A 84 -1.50 -20.73 -14.44
C GLU A 84 -0.51 -21.88 -14.63
N GLY A 85 0.77 -21.56 -14.82
CA GLY A 85 1.87 -22.55 -14.80
C GLY A 85 2.13 -23.33 -16.08
N LEU A 86 1.64 -22.88 -17.24
CA LEU A 86 1.94 -23.55 -18.51
C LEU A 86 3.40 -23.39 -18.94
N VAL A 87 4.02 -24.52 -19.29
CA VAL A 87 5.36 -24.59 -19.92
C VAL A 87 5.26 -24.36 -21.43
N GLU A 88 4.11 -24.68 -22.04
CA GLU A 88 3.88 -24.59 -23.48
C GLU A 88 2.81 -23.55 -23.81
N ALA A 89 2.95 -22.83 -24.93
CA ALA A 89 2.02 -21.78 -25.36
C ALA A 89 0.73 -22.35 -26.01
N ARG A 90 0.11 -23.37 -25.41
CA ARG A 90 -1.15 -23.96 -25.86
C ARG A 90 -2.05 -24.28 -24.68
N CYS A 91 -3.33 -23.97 -24.77
CA CYS A 91 -4.27 -24.40 -23.73
C CYS A 91 -4.37 -25.94 -23.73
N PRO A 92 -4.18 -26.61 -22.58
CA PRO A 92 -4.19 -28.07 -22.51
C PRO A 92 -5.57 -28.68 -22.78
N GLU A 93 -6.65 -27.92 -22.54
CA GLU A 93 -8.01 -28.44 -22.74
C GLU A 93 -8.56 -28.21 -24.14
N CYS A 94 -8.52 -26.98 -24.64
CA CYS A 94 -9.09 -26.68 -25.96
C CYS A 94 -8.05 -26.76 -27.09
N GLY A 95 -6.78 -27.03 -26.77
CA GLY A 95 -5.68 -27.08 -27.73
C GLY A 95 -5.35 -25.73 -28.40
N LEU A 96 -6.05 -24.64 -28.01
CA LEU A 96 -5.88 -23.34 -28.63
C LEU A 96 -4.44 -22.87 -28.44
N ALA A 97 -3.73 -22.73 -29.55
CA ALA A 97 -2.41 -22.14 -29.56
C ALA A 97 -2.54 -20.68 -29.12
N LEU A 98 -1.94 -20.35 -27.99
CA LEU A 98 -1.82 -18.99 -27.50
C LEU A 98 -0.69 -18.32 -28.29
N SER A 99 -0.92 -18.12 -29.60
CA SER A 99 0.04 -17.38 -30.41
C SER A 99 0.13 -15.93 -29.90
N PRO A 100 1.29 -15.26 -30.03
CA PRO A 100 1.44 -13.84 -29.69
C PRO A 100 0.37 -12.97 -30.39
N GLU A 101 -0.05 -13.38 -31.58
CA GLU A 101 -1.10 -12.76 -32.39
C GLU A 101 -2.50 -12.96 -31.80
N PHE A 102 -2.80 -14.12 -31.21
CA PHE A 102 -4.04 -14.36 -30.44
C PHE A 102 -4.07 -13.59 -29.11
N MET A 103 -2.90 -13.24 -28.55
CA MET A 103 -2.80 -12.23 -27.49
C MET A 103 -2.94 -10.79 -28.01
N GLY A 104 -3.13 -10.61 -29.32
CA GLY A 104 -3.38 -9.31 -29.96
C GLY A 104 -2.13 -8.52 -30.37
N LEU A 105 -0.95 -9.12 -30.45
CA LEU A 105 0.31 -8.43 -30.82
C LEU A 105 0.60 -8.59 -32.34
N SER A 106 0.25 -7.59 -33.17
CA SER A 106 0.85 -7.44 -34.51
C SER A 106 2.22 -6.73 -34.39
N PRO A 107 3.19 -6.91 -35.31
CA PRO A 107 4.54 -6.34 -35.16
C PRO A 107 4.60 -4.80 -35.14
N GLU A 108 3.69 -4.11 -35.84
CA GLU A 108 3.59 -2.63 -35.79
C GLU A 108 2.76 -2.16 -34.58
N ARG A 109 1.77 -2.99 -34.20
CA ARG A 109 1.03 -2.87 -32.94
C ARG A 109 1.92 -3.15 -31.73
N ASP A 110 3.02 -3.89 -31.90
CA ASP A 110 3.98 -4.28 -30.85
C ASP A 110 4.73 -3.05 -30.33
N SER A 111 5.03 -2.06 -31.18
CA SER A 111 5.64 -0.79 -30.73
C SER A 111 4.70 0.00 -29.81
N ASN A 112 3.43 0.13 -30.20
CA ASN A 112 2.39 0.80 -29.42
C ASN A 112 2.03 0.00 -28.17
N LEU A 113 1.95 -1.33 -28.27
CA LEU A 113 1.66 -2.25 -27.17
C LEU A 113 2.77 -2.22 -26.12
N ARG A 114 4.05 -2.26 -26.53
CA ARG A 114 5.20 -2.07 -25.64
C ARG A 114 5.15 -0.72 -24.95
N ARG A 115 4.73 0.34 -25.65
CA ARG A 115 4.56 1.68 -25.06
C ARG A 115 3.44 1.70 -24.01
N THR A 116 2.26 1.15 -24.32
CA THR A 116 1.17 1.01 -23.34
C THR A 116 1.54 0.11 -22.17
N ALA A 117 2.21 -1.01 -22.42
CA ALA A 117 2.66 -1.95 -21.39
C ALA A 117 3.68 -1.27 -20.47
N ARG A 118 4.60 -0.47 -21.01
CA ARG A 118 5.52 0.35 -20.23
C ARG A 118 4.77 1.35 -19.36
N VAL A 119 3.78 2.08 -19.91
CA VAL A 119 2.99 3.04 -19.12
C VAL A 119 2.18 2.36 -18.02
N ILE A 120 1.55 1.22 -18.31
CA ILE A 120 0.80 0.43 -17.32
C ILE A 120 1.74 -0.05 -16.21
N ARG A 121 2.90 -0.63 -16.57
CA ARG A 121 3.91 -1.08 -15.61
C ARG A 121 4.44 0.07 -14.77
N THR A 122 4.72 1.23 -15.37
CA THR A 122 5.16 2.42 -14.64
C THR A 122 4.09 2.89 -13.65
N ARG A 123 2.80 2.90 -14.04
CA ARG A 123 1.69 3.24 -13.13
C ARG A 123 1.58 2.26 -11.98
N GLU A 124 1.74 0.97 -12.23
CA GLU A 124 1.74 -0.06 -11.18
C GLU A 124 2.91 0.14 -10.21
N ILE A 125 4.12 0.42 -10.72
CA ILE A 125 5.28 0.74 -9.89
C ILE A 125 5.03 1.99 -9.05
N VAL A 126 4.54 3.07 -9.66
CA VAL A 126 4.20 4.32 -8.95
C VAL A 126 3.14 4.07 -7.88
N ALA A 127 2.10 3.29 -8.17
CA ALA A 127 1.07 2.94 -7.19
C ALA A 127 1.65 2.13 -6.02
N VAL A 128 2.59 1.22 -6.27
CA VAL A 128 3.30 0.48 -5.20
C VAL A 128 4.16 1.41 -4.35
N VAL A 129 4.89 2.34 -4.97
CA VAL A 129 5.69 3.34 -4.26
C VAL A 129 4.80 4.24 -3.40
N LEU A 130 3.70 4.76 -3.95
CA LEU A 130 2.73 5.57 -3.21
C LEU A 130 2.16 4.82 -2.01
N ARG A 131 1.79 3.55 -2.17
CA ARG A 131 1.33 2.71 -1.05
C ARG A 131 2.41 2.54 0.02
N PHE A 132 3.65 2.33 -0.38
CA PHE A 132 4.76 2.23 0.55
C PHE A 132 4.95 3.53 1.35
N CYS A 133 4.90 4.69 0.68
CA CYS A 133 4.87 6.00 1.34
C CYS A 133 3.66 6.13 2.28
N GLY A 134 2.49 5.63 1.89
CA GLY A 134 1.31 5.56 2.75
C GLY A 134 1.53 4.73 4.02
N VAL A 135 2.17 3.56 3.91
CA VAL A 135 2.53 2.74 5.09
C VAL A 135 3.50 3.48 6.01
N LEU A 136 4.52 4.15 5.45
CA LEU A 136 5.45 4.95 6.25
C LEU A 136 4.75 6.12 6.94
N ALA A 137 3.84 6.81 6.24
CA ALA A 137 3.01 7.86 6.83
C ALA A 137 2.12 7.31 7.95
N GLY A 138 1.57 6.10 7.79
CA GLY A 138 0.74 5.44 8.80
C GLY A 138 1.54 5.08 10.05
N PHE A 139 2.78 4.65 9.88
CA PHE A 139 3.71 4.42 10.99
C PHE A 139 4.09 5.73 11.71
N ALA A 140 4.33 6.82 10.96
CA ALA A 140 4.56 8.13 11.58
C ALA A 140 3.32 8.62 12.35
N ALA A 141 2.12 8.41 11.80
CA ALA A 141 0.86 8.74 12.46
C ALA A 141 0.69 7.96 13.78
N SER A 142 1.00 6.66 13.80
CA SER A 142 0.87 5.84 15.01
C SER A 142 1.87 6.25 16.10
N LEU A 143 3.13 6.55 15.73
CA LEU A 143 4.11 7.11 16.68
C LEU A 143 3.64 8.44 17.26
N SER A 144 3.02 9.28 16.42
CA SER A 144 2.48 10.56 16.87
C SER A 144 1.29 10.40 17.82
N ILE A 145 0.38 9.45 17.56
CA ILE A 145 -0.71 9.12 18.51
C ILE A 145 -0.14 8.65 19.85
N ALA A 146 0.90 7.79 19.83
CA ALA A 146 1.55 7.36 21.06
C ALA A 146 2.17 8.55 21.83
N GLY A 147 2.82 9.47 21.12
CA GLY A 147 3.32 10.74 21.68
C GLY A 147 2.22 11.60 22.30
N ALA A 148 1.06 11.70 21.64
CA ALA A 148 -0.11 12.41 22.17
C ALA A 148 -0.61 11.77 23.48
N VAL A 149 -0.73 10.44 23.52
CA VAL A 149 -1.16 9.71 24.73
C VAL A 149 -0.20 9.94 25.89
N VAL A 150 1.11 9.89 25.64
CA VAL A 150 2.13 10.19 26.66
C VAL A 150 2.01 11.63 27.14
N ALA A 151 1.91 12.60 26.22
CA ALA A 151 1.74 14.01 26.57
C ALA A 151 0.50 14.25 27.43
N LEU A 152 -0.63 13.59 27.11
CA LEU A 152 -1.86 13.67 27.89
C LEU A 152 -1.67 13.13 29.31
N GLY A 153 -0.93 12.03 29.48
CA GLY A 153 -0.57 11.52 30.81
C GLY A 153 0.17 12.56 31.64
N TRP A 154 1.15 13.23 31.05
CA TRP A 154 1.89 14.31 31.74
C TRP A 154 1.02 15.50 32.12
N VAL A 155 0.06 15.89 31.26
CA VAL A 155 -0.93 16.95 31.60
C VAL A 155 -1.69 16.62 32.88
N THR A 156 -1.98 15.33 33.13
CA THR A 156 -2.73 14.92 34.32
C THR A 156 -1.89 14.76 35.58
N GLN A 157 -0.56 14.67 35.46
CA GLN A 157 0.35 14.31 36.56
C GLN A 157 1.27 15.45 37.01
N VAL A 158 1.63 16.36 36.12
CA VAL A 158 2.57 17.45 36.43
C VAL A 158 1.78 18.67 36.88
N GLY A 159 2.22 19.29 37.99
CA GLY A 159 1.60 20.50 38.52
C GLY A 159 1.56 21.68 37.54
N ASP A 160 0.84 22.74 37.92
CA ASP A 160 0.43 23.85 37.03
C ASP A 160 1.57 24.48 36.21
N GLU A 161 2.81 24.46 36.70
CA GLU A 161 3.97 25.13 36.10
C GLU A 161 4.32 24.67 34.66
N TYR A 162 3.96 23.44 34.27
CA TYR A 162 4.28 22.90 32.93
C TYR A 162 3.06 22.51 32.09
N THR A 163 1.85 22.72 32.60
CA THR A 163 0.60 22.28 31.96
C THR A 163 0.46 22.82 30.54
N GLY A 164 0.80 24.10 30.30
CA GLY A 164 0.73 24.71 28.98
C GLY A 164 1.65 24.04 27.94
N TRP A 165 2.87 23.64 28.35
CA TRP A 165 3.82 22.98 27.46
C TRP A 165 3.33 21.59 27.04
N TYR A 166 2.81 20.80 27.99
CA TYR A 166 2.28 19.47 27.70
C TYR A 166 0.99 19.52 26.86
N ILE A 167 0.10 20.48 27.10
CA ILE A 167 -1.09 20.69 26.26
C ILE A 167 -0.67 21.04 24.83
N SER A 168 0.29 21.95 24.64
CA SER A 168 0.76 22.31 23.30
C SER A 168 1.39 21.12 22.56
N SER A 169 2.18 20.31 23.26
CA SER A 169 2.76 19.08 22.73
C SER A 169 1.69 18.05 22.34
N PHE A 170 0.69 17.86 23.20
CA PHE A 170 -0.45 16.98 22.92
C PHE A 170 -1.20 17.39 21.64
N VAL A 171 -1.55 18.67 21.53
CA VAL A 171 -2.24 19.20 20.35
C VAL A 171 -1.39 19.04 19.10
N ALA A 172 -0.08 19.34 19.18
CA ALA A 172 0.84 19.17 18.06
C ALA A 172 0.91 17.72 17.56
N TYR A 173 0.98 16.75 18.47
CA TYR A 173 0.95 15.33 18.12
C TYR A 173 -0.40 14.93 17.49
N LEU A 174 -1.53 15.38 18.03
CA LEU A 174 -2.83 15.08 17.43
C LEU A 174 -2.98 15.64 16.02
N VAL A 175 -2.56 16.89 15.80
CA VAL A 175 -2.61 17.52 14.47
C VAL A 175 -1.72 16.76 13.49
N PHE A 176 -0.49 16.43 13.89
CA PHE A 176 0.43 15.66 13.06
C PHE A 176 -0.13 14.28 12.72
N ALA A 177 -0.68 13.56 13.71
CA ALA A 177 -1.36 12.28 13.53
C ALA A 177 -2.55 12.38 12.57
N GLY A 178 -3.37 13.43 12.68
CA GLY A 178 -4.50 13.67 11.79
C GLY A 178 -4.08 13.89 10.34
N VAL A 179 -3.07 14.75 10.11
CA VAL A 179 -2.55 15.05 8.77
C VAL A 179 -1.90 13.81 8.14
N THR A 180 -1.00 13.15 8.87
CA THR A 180 -0.31 11.95 8.38
C THR A 180 -1.26 10.77 8.21
N GLY A 181 -2.26 10.63 9.07
CA GLY A 181 -3.36 9.66 8.93
C GLY A 181 -4.20 9.91 7.68
N GLY A 182 -4.56 11.17 7.40
CA GLY A 182 -5.26 11.55 6.16
C GLY A 182 -4.44 11.20 4.90
N ILE A 183 -3.15 11.54 4.89
CA ILE A 183 -2.22 11.17 3.80
C ILE A 183 -2.16 9.65 3.63
N THR A 184 -2.08 8.91 4.74
CA THR A 184 -2.06 7.44 4.75
C THR A 184 -3.29 6.87 4.06
N VAL A 185 -4.49 7.34 4.40
CA VAL A 185 -5.75 6.90 3.79
C VAL A 185 -5.74 7.17 2.29
N VAL A 186 -5.38 8.39 1.87
CA VAL A 186 -5.34 8.74 0.44
C VAL A 186 -4.35 7.85 -0.32
N LEU A 187 -3.13 7.66 0.20
CA LEU A 187 -2.08 6.89 -0.47
C LEU A 187 -2.36 5.38 -0.51
N LEU A 188 -3.03 4.83 0.50
CA LEU A 188 -3.36 3.40 0.54
C LEU A 188 -4.60 3.05 -0.27
N PHE A 189 -5.65 3.89 -0.22
CA PHE A 189 -6.94 3.60 -0.85
C PHE A 189 -7.10 4.20 -2.26
N MET A 190 -6.39 5.28 -2.60
CA MET A 190 -6.44 5.90 -3.93
C MET A 190 -5.11 5.91 -4.74
N PRO A 191 -4.22 4.89 -4.62
CA PRO A 191 -2.91 4.93 -5.27
C PRO A 191 -3.00 4.88 -6.79
N MET A 192 -4.01 4.20 -7.35
CA MET A 192 -4.20 4.13 -8.80
C MET A 192 -4.73 5.43 -9.38
N THR A 193 -5.58 6.16 -8.66
CA THR A 193 -6.08 7.47 -9.08
C THR A 193 -4.93 8.47 -9.13
N LEU A 194 -4.09 8.49 -8.09
CA LEU A 194 -2.87 9.31 -8.04
C LEU A 194 -1.85 8.90 -9.10
N ALA A 195 -1.62 7.60 -9.30
CA ALA A 195 -0.70 7.11 -10.33
C ALA A 195 -1.15 7.48 -11.75
N ARG A 196 -2.46 7.53 -12.02
CA ARG A 196 -3.00 8.01 -13.30
C ARG A 196 -2.77 9.50 -13.52
N PHE A 197 -2.79 10.29 -12.44
CA PHE A 197 -2.50 11.72 -12.48
C PHE A 197 -1.01 11.98 -12.72
N ILE A 198 -0.12 11.27 -12.00
CA ILE A 198 1.34 11.42 -12.13
C ILE A 198 1.85 10.91 -13.48
N VAL A 199 1.34 9.76 -13.93
CA VAL A 199 1.72 9.15 -15.20
C VAL A 199 0.51 9.21 -16.13
N PRO A 200 0.37 10.27 -16.95
CA PRO A 200 -0.74 10.39 -17.88
C PRO A 200 -0.74 9.24 -18.90
N GLY A 201 -1.94 8.91 -19.40
CA GLY A 201 -2.10 7.82 -20.35
C GLY A 201 -1.46 8.20 -21.68
N PRO A 202 -1.10 7.22 -22.52
CA PRO A 202 -0.77 7.54 -23.91
C PRO A 202 -1.97 8.30 -24.53
N PRO A 203 -1.71 9.31 -25.38
CA PRO A 203 -2.78 10.01 -26.08
C PRO A 203 -3.63 8.98 -26.82
N ARG A 204 -4.96 9.15 -26.78
CA ARG A 204 -5.85 8.32 -27.58
C ARG A 204 -5.38 8.42 -29.04
N PRO A 205 -5.21 7.30 -29.75
CA PRO A 205 -4.94 7.37 -31.17
C PRO A 205 -6.02 8.26 -31.79
N ALA A 206 -5.61 9.21 -32.64
CA ALA A 206 -6.56 10.02 -33.38
C ALA A 206 -7.57 9.05 -34.00
N ALA A 207 -8.87 9.33 -33.80
CA ALA A 207 -9.91 8.53 -34.43
C ALA A 207 -9.52 8.36 -35.90
N PRO A 208 -9.57 7.13 -36.45
CA PRO A 208 -9.20 6.92 -37.84
C PRO A 208 -9.95 7.96 -38.65
N GLN A 209 -9.22 8.93 -39.22
CA GLN A 209 -9.82 9.90 -40.11
C GLN A 209 -10.43 9.04 -41.19
N ASP A 210 -11.76 9.00 -41.19
CA ASP A 210 -12.51 8.15 -42.08
C ASP A 210 -11.89 8.27 -43.45
N ARG A 211 -11.48 7.13 -44.02
CA ARG A 211 -11.09 7.02 -45.42
C ARG A 211 -12.30 7.27 -46.35
N ALA A 212 -13.23 8.12 -45.94
CA ALA A 212 -14.44 8.53 -46.64
C ALA A 212 -14.16 9.44 -47.85
N GLY A 213 -12.89 9.68 -48.21
CA GLY A 213 -12.52 10.49 -49.38
C GLY A 213 -12.02 9.72 -50.61
N GLY A 214 -11.92 8.38 -50.57
CA GLY A 214 -11.17 7.61 -51.58
C GLY A 214 -11.99 6.90 -52.66
N GLU A 215 -13.24 6.52 -52.39
CA GLU A 215 -14.10 5.83 -53.36
C GLU A 215 -15.00 6.84 -54.06
N ASN A 216 -14.56 7.43 -55.18
CA ASN A 216 -15.45 7.94 -56.25
C ASN A 216 -14.71 8.49 -57.50
N ARG A 217 -13.51 8.00 -57.86
CA ARG A 217 -12.83 8.41 -59.12
C ARG A 217 -12.40 7.24 -60.02
N LEU A 218 -13.24 6.22 -60.14
CA LEU A 218 -13.10 5.16 -61.14
C LEU A 218 -14.47 4.95 -61.79
N GLY A 219 -14.85 5.85 -62.69
CA GLY A 219 -16.10 5.76 -63.42
C GLY A 219 -16.34 6.99 -64.27
N ASP A 220 -15.45 7.25 -65.21
CA ASP A 220 -15.76 7.96 -66.46
C ASP A 220 -14.74 7.44 -67.50
N ALA A 221 -15.17 6.38 -68.18
CA ALA A 221 -14.58 5.83 -69.39
C ALA A 221 -15.62 5.96 -70.50
#